data_AF-A0A4Z2DXX3-F1
#
_entry.id   AF-A0A4Z2DXX3-F1
#
_cell.length_a   1.000
_cell.length_b   1.000
_cell.length_c   1.000
_cell.angle_alpha   90.00
_cell.angle_beta   90.00
_cell.angle_gamma   90.00
#
_symmetry.space_group_name_H-M   'P 1'
#
loop_
_entity.id
_entity.type
_entity.pdbx_description
1 polymer ?
#
loop_
_entity_poly.entity_id
_entity_poly.type
_entity_poly.pdbx_seq_one_letter_code
_entity_poly.pdbx_strand_id
1 'polypeptide(L)'
;MNPDQRNWELSKYPITDSGMMKNTFESMFKLINKPDSVIGMYNDEIPNVTTTSVTQFTLARPLFQSAYISPSVKLKFPDLAKLLENTKVPTESQNNIVELQTANKALQLKHFSKSSDFGKDLYADFVAPTLKKSLDTETWQHDGSLPSACHRQYSVKNIKSIYIEVSKTTITNPHDHAKWAVTVSSNDLVEDTNNWVCLGDINRQPHQFYRGGGTMCIMNQQLWQSFYTTIQSVEECGKIISIVTYLFKQLSFVIEIVQYVFIMNA
;
A
#
# COMPACT_ATOMS: atom_id res chain seq x y z
N MET A 1 12.94 21.34 11.71
CA MET A 1 11.61 20.74 11.49
C MET A 1 11.07 20.39 12.86
N ASN A 2 9.86 20.83 13.20
CA ASN A 2 9.22 20.42 14.44
C ASN A 2 8.36 19.17 14.12
N PRO A 3 8.66 17.99 14.69
CA PRO A 3 7.84 16.79 14.46
C PRO A 3 6.40 16.93 15.02
N ASP A 4 6.18 17.91 15.90
CA ASP A 4 4.87 18.22 16.49
C ASP A 4 4.07 19.27 15.68
N GLN A 5 4.56 19.67 14.50
CA GLN A 5 3.83 20.56 13.58
C GLN A 5 2.70 19.77 12.90
N ARG A 6 1.45 20.09 13.27
CA ARG A 6 0.25 19.32 12.94
C ARG A 6 -0.51 19.81 11.69
N ASN A 7 -0.13 20.96 11.15
CA ASN A 7 -0.73 21.55 9.97
C ASN A 7 0.13 21.24 8.73
N TRP A 8 -0.51 20.99 7.59
CA TRP A 8 0.20 20.82 6.33
C TRP A 8 0.56 22.19 5.76
N GLU A 9 1.85 22.38 5.48
CA GLU A 9 2.41 23.61 4.93
C GLU A 9 3.29 23.26 3.72
N LEU A 10 3.35 24.16 2.75
CA LEU A 10 4.25 24.01 1.61
C LEU A 10 5.70 24.05 2.09
N SER A 11 6.48 23.02 1.76
CA SER A 11 7.91 22.98 2.08
C SER A 11 8.63 24.17 1.46
N LYS A 12 9.53 24.79 2.24
CA LYS A 12 10.45 25.84 1.75
C LYS A 12 11.50 25.32 0.76
N TYR A 13 11.64 24.00 0.64
CA TYR A 13 12.66 23.33 -0.18
C TYR A 13 12.01 22.28 -1.10
N PRO A 14 12.44 22.18 -2.37
CA PRO A 14 12.19 21.01 -3.20
C PRO A 14 12.71 19.74 -2.54
N ILE A 15 12.04 18.61 -2.80
CA ILE A 15 12.38 17.30 -2.20
C ILE A 15 13.81 16.83 -2.50
N THR A 16 14.40 17.33 -3.60
CA THR A 16 15.76 17.05 -4.08
C THR A 16 16.86 17.81 -3.34
N ASP A 17 16.53 18.94 -2.71
CA ASP A 17 17.54 19.97 -2.39
C ASP A 17 17.91 19.97 -0.90
N SER A 18 16.89 19.99 -0.04
CA SER A 18 17.02 20.14 1.41
C SER A 18 15.70 19.78 2.12
N GLY A 19 15.69 19.82 3.44
CA GLY A 19 14.53 19.50 4.26
C GLY A 19 14.48 18.02 4.68
N MET A 20 13.28 17.50 4.93
CA MET A 20 13.11 16.23 5.66
C MET A 20 13.83 15.08 4.96
N MET A 21 13.61 14.94 3.66
CA MET A 21 14.04 13.76 2.91
C MET A 21 15.57 13.63 2.88
N LYS A 22 16.26 14.70 2.44
CA LYS A 22 17.73 14.76 2.42
C LYS A 22 18.32 14.56 3.81
N ASN A 23 17.83 15.29 4.82
CA ASN A 23 18.36 15.19 6.18
C ASN A 23 18.21 13.77 6.76
N THR A 24 17.11 13.09 6.46
CA THR A 24 16.89 11.69 6.86
C THR A 24 17.82 10.74 6.13
N PHE A 25 17.94 10.82 4.79
CA PHE A 25 18.88 9.98 4.03
C PHE A 25 20.34 10.19 4.47
N GLU A 26 20.80 11.43 4.58
CA GLU A 26 22.17 11.72 5.06
C GLU A 26 22.41 11.19 6.47
N SER A 27 21.39 11.22 7.34
CA SER A 27 21.49 10.67 8.71
C SER A 27 21.52 9.15 8.70
N MET A 28 20.78 8.49 7.79
CA MET A 28 20.84 7.04 7.59
C MET A 28 22.24 6.62 7.09
N PHE A 29 22.80 7.28 6.08
CA PHE A 29 24.13 6.92 5.55
C PHE A 29 25.26 7.08 6.59
N LYS A 30 25.12 7.97 7.58
CA LYS A 30 26.05 8.10 8.73
C LYS A 30 26.05 6.89 9.68
N LEU A 31 25.09 5.96 9.54
CA LEU A 31 25.05 4.68 10.27
C LEU A 31 25.94 3.60 9.65
N ILE A 32 26.43 3.77 8.41
CA ILE A 32 27.38 2.82 7.81
C ILE A 32 28.63 2.71 8.70
N ASN A 33 29.12 1.48 8.89
CA ASN A 33 30.25 1.13 9.75
C ASN A 33 30.06 1.49 11.25
N LYS A 34 28.82 1.73 11.71
CA LYS A 34 28.51 1.84 13.14
C LYS A 34 28.16 0.48 13.74
N PRO A 35 28.51 0.21 15.01
CA PRO A 35 28.03 -0.97 15.72
C PRO A 35 26.49 -0.95 15.79
N ASP A 36 25.89 -2.13 15.85
CA ASP A 36 24.46 -2.36 16.06
C ASP A 36 23.51 -1.66 15.06
N SER A 37 24.03 -1.30 13.88
CA SER A 37 23.27 -0.63 12.82
C SER A 37 22.98 -1.56 11.64
N VAL A 38 21.91 -1.23 10.93
CA VAL A 38 21.46 -1.87 9.68
C VAL A 38 20.74 -0.83 8.81
N ILE A 39 20.95 -0.91 7.50
CA ILE A 39 20.31 -0.08 6.47
C ILE A 39 19.97 -1.00 5.30
N GLY A 40 18.80 -0.83 4.70
CA GLY A 40 18.45 -1.45 3.43
C GLY A 40 17.67 -0.48 2.56
N MET A 41 18.06 -0.34 1.30
CA MET A 41 17.35 0.37 0.25
C MET A 41 16.72 -0.67 -0.67
N TYR A 42 15.41 -0.61 -0.87
CA TYR A 42 14.67 -1.66 -1.58
C TYR A 42 13.61 -1.12 -2.54
N ASN A 43 13.21 -1.95 -3.50
CA ASN A 43 12.06 -1.73 -4.39
C ASN A 43 11.25 -3.03 -4.57
N ASP A 44 10.03 -2.95 -5.07
CA ASP A 44 8.99 -4.00 -5.01
C ASP A 44 8.95 -5.01 -6.19
N GLU A 45 10.13 -5.45 -6.67
CA GLU A 45 10.29 -6.49 -7.71
C GLU A 45 10.94 -7.79 -7.17
N ILE A 46 10.75 -8.93 -7.85
CA ILE A 46 10.61 -10.29 -7.26
C ILE A 46 11.57 -11.30 -7.97
N PRO A 47 12.29 -12.27 -7.32
CA PRO A 47 11.69 -13.51 -6.77
C PRO A 47 12.29 -14.21 -5.51
N ASN A 48 11.48 -15.15 -4.96
CA ASN A 48 11.63 -16.19 -3.91
C ASN A 48 12.63 -16.07 -2.70
N VAL A 49 12.36 -16.22 -1.37
CA VAL A 49 11.18 -16.28 -0.42
C VAL A 49 11.56 -15.58 0.98
N THR A 50 11.59 -16.18 2.22
CA THR A 50 11.03 -15.57 3.50
C THR A 50 11.34 -16.03 5.02
N THR A 51 11.37 -15.14 6.06
CA THR A 51 11.08 -15.21 7.58
C THR A 51 12.20 -15.35 8.67
N THR A 52 12.17 -14.76 9.91
CA THR A 52 11.18 -13.93 10.68
C THR A 52 11.70 -12.59 11.31
N SER A 53 10.78 -11.64 11.63
CA SER A 53 10.94 -10.16 11.79
C SER A 53 11.21 -9.45 10.45
N VAL A 54 12.21 -9.99 9.78
CA VAL A 54 12.20 -10.43 8.38
C VAL A 54 10.79 -10.72 7.81
N THR A 55 9.81 -11.17 8.61
CA THR A 55 8.43 -11.59 8.27
C THR A 55 7.62 -10.62 7.39
N GLN A 56 7.71 -9.30 7.58
CA GLN A 56 6.94 -8.40 6.71
C GLN A 56 7.62 -8.23 5.35
N PHE A 57 8.94 -8.00 5.31
CA PHE A 57 9.72 -8.00 4.05
C PHE A 57 9.77 -9.37 3.36
N THR A 58 9.37 -10.38 4.07
CA THR A 58 9.15 -11.76 3.63
C THR A 58 7.82 -11.94 2.93
N LEU A 59 6.76 -11.32 3.41
CA LEU A 59 5.51 -11.37 2.68
C LEU A 59 5.60 -10.39 1.49
N ALA A 60 6.04 -9.16 1.75
CA ALA A 60 6.18 -8.13 0.72
C ALA A 60 7.21 -8.46 -0.36
N ARG A 61 8.34 -9.05 0.03
CA ARG A 61 9.43 -9.49 -0.85
C ARG A 61 10.03 -8.44 -1.77
N PRO A 62 10.49 -7.31 -1.22
CA PRO A 62 11.19 -6.32 -2.02
C PRO A 62 12.63 -6.77 -2.33
N LEU A 63 13.13 -6.32 -3.48
CA LEU A 63 14.51 -6.40 -3.91
C LEU A 63 15.35 -5.31 -3.24
N PHE A 64 16.29 -5.68 -2.39
CA PHE A 64 17.29 -4.77 -1.85
C PHE A 64 18.34 -4.44 -2.92
N GLN A 65 18.43 -3.15 -3.28
CA GLN A 65 19.41 -2.63 -4.24
C GLN A 65 20.75 -2.32 -3.57
N SER A 66 20.72 -1.95 -2.29
CA SER A 66 21.90 -1.70 -1.48
C SER A 66 21.56 -1.92 -0.01
N ALA A 67 22.49 -2.50 0.74
CA ALA A 67 22.32 -2.76 2.16
C ALA A 67 23.64 -2.69 2.92
N TYR A 68 23.56 -2.33 4.20
CA TYR A 68 24.62 -2.49 5.18
C TYR A 68 24.02 -3.17 6.41
N ILE A 69 24.70 -4.19 6.93
CA ILE A 69 24.34 -4.82 8.20
C ILE A 69 25.62 -5.03 9.02
N SER A 70 25.66 -4.49 10.24
CA SER A 70 26.81 -4.68 11.12
C SER A 70 26.94 -6.14 11.56
N PRO A 71 28.16 -6.63 11.88
CA PRO A 71 28.37 -8.03 12.26
C PRO A 71 27.52 -8.50 13.45
N SER A 72 27.30 -7.64 14.45
CA SER A 72 26.45 -7.94 15.62
C SER A 72 24.99 -8.15 15.24
N VAL A 73 24.44 -7.30 14.36
CA VAL A 73 23.06 -7.41 13.86
C VAL A 73 22.92 -8.62 12.93
N LYS A 74 23.90 -8.89 12.06
CA LYS A 74 23.91 -10.08 11.19
C LYS A 74 23.93 -11.39 11.99
N LEU A 75 24.68 -11.45 13.09
CA LEU A 75 24.70 -12.60 13.99
C LEU A 75 23.36 -12.79 14.73
N LYS A 76 22.72 -11.69 15.15
CA LYS A 76 21.45 -11.71 15.90
C LYS A 76 20.23 -11.97 15.02
N PHE A 77 20.27 -11.56 13.75
CA PHE A 77 19.17 -11.66 12.79
C PHE A 77 19.67 -12.26 11.46
N PRO A 78 20.03 -13.56 11.43
CA PRO A 78 20.63 -14.18 10.25
C PRO A 78 19.70 -14.15 9.03
N ASP A 79 18.39 -14.29 9.23
CA ASP A 79 17.42 -14.23 8.13
C ASP A 79 17.20 -12.81 7.59
N LEU A 80 17.52 -11.77 8.38
CA LEU A 80 17.53 -10.39 7.90
C LEU A 80 18.72 -10.17 6.97
N ALA A 81 19.89 -10.70 7.35
CA ALA A 81 21.06 -10.67 6.46
C ALA A 81 20.77 -11.38 5.13
N LYS A 82 20.10 -12.54 5.15
CA LYS A 82 19.66 -13.23 3.93
C LYS A 82 18.76 -12.33 3.07
N LEU A 83 17.73 -11.69 3.63
CA LEU A 83 16.87 -10.79 2.84
C LEU A 83 17.62 -9.60 2.25
N LEU A 84 18.53 -8.97 3.01
CA LEU A 84 19.37 -7.86 2.53
C LEU A 84 20.30 -8.30 1.38
N GLU A 85 20.64 -9.58 1.32
CA GLU A 85 21.38 -10.25 0.25
C GLU A 85 20.43 -10.87 -0.81
N ASN A 86 19.15 -10.45 -0.86
CA ASN A 86 18.07 -10.96 -1.73
C ASN A 86 17.87 -12.48 -1.71
N THR A 87 18.30 -13.13 -0.63
CA THR A 87 18.34 -14.59 -0.49
C THR A 87 17.03 -15.17 0.06
N LYS A 88 16.66 -16.33 -0.46
CA LYS A 88 15.48 -17.11 -0.03
C LYS A 88 15.58 -17.59 1.42
N VAL A 89 14.45 -17.50 2.11
CA VAL A 89 14.15 -18.12 3.40
C VAL A 89 12.74 -18.83 3.25
N PRO A 90 12.12 -19.57 4.21
CA PRO A 90 10.73 -20.12 4.06
C PRO A 90 9.66 -19.60 5.07
N THR A 91 8.41 -19.35 4.62
CA THR A 91 7.20 -18.95 5.41
C THR A 91 5.97 -19.69 4.93
N GLU A 92 4.99 -19.88 5.81
CA GLU A 92 3.75 -20.61 5.53
C GLU A 92 2.52 -19.68 5.38
N SER A 93 2.58 -18.45 5.91
CA SER A 93 1.45 -17.52 5.79
C SER A 93 1.46 -16.78 4.45
N GLN A 94 0.28 -16.51 3.90
CA GLN A 94 0.13 -15.69 2.70
C GLN A 94 0.02 -14.19 3.01
N ASN A 95 -0.35 -13.82 4.24
CA ASN A 95 -0.48 -12.44 4.70
C ASN A 95 -0.29 -12.33 6.22
N ASN A 96 0.07 -11.15 6.72
CA ASN A 96 0.25 -10.90 8.13
C ASN A 96 0.06 -9.42 8.49
N ILE A 97 -0.33 -9.18 9.74
CA ILE A 97 -0.43 -7.86 10.34
C ILE A 97 0.48 -7.78 11.56
N VAL A 98 1.21 -6.68 11.70
CA VAL A 98 2.01 -6.38 12.90
C VAL A 98 1.59 -5.01 13.44
N GLU A 99 1.28 -4.96 14.73
CA GLU A 99 1.07 -3.72 15.45
C GLU A 99 2.43 -3.15 15.89
N LEU A 100 2.64 -1.86 15.63
CA LEU A 100 3.89 -1.13 15.84
C LEU A 100 3.59 0.20 16.56
N GLN A 101 4.62 0.75 17.19
CA GLN A 101 4.58 2.08 17.79
C GLN A 101 5.89 2.82 17.50
N THR A 102 5.85 4.15 17.39
CA THR A 102 7.07 4.96 17.35
C THR A 102 7.85 4.84 18.66
N ALA A 103 9.16 5.16 18.64
CA ALA A 103 10.01 5.06 19.83
C ALA A 103 9.53 5.95 21.00
N ASN A 104 8.93 7.11 20.70
CA ASN A 104 8.29 8.00 21.66
C ASN A 104 6.82 7.64 21.98
N LYS A 105 6.30 6.54 21.41
CA LYS A 105 4.91 6.06 21.52
C LYS A 105 3.82 7.02 21.05
N ALA A 106 4.19 8.09 20.33
CA ALA A 106 3.25 9.11 19.86
C ALA A 106 2.31 8.63 18.74
N LEU A 107 2.71 7.62 17.96
CA LEU A 107 1.89 7.03 16.91
C LEU A 107 1.79 5.52 17.10
N GLN A 108 0.56 5.00 16.93
CA GLN A 108 0.27 3.57 16.76
C GLN A 108 0.10 3.27 15.27
N LEU A 109 0.69 2.17 14.82
CA LEU A 109 0.70 1.77 13.42
C LEU A 109 0.33 0.29 13.27
N LYS A 110 -0.28 -0.04 12.13
CA LYS A 110 -0.58 -1.40 11.68
C LYS A 110 0.09 -1.63 10.35
N HIS A 111 1.13 -2.47 10.33
CA HIS A 111 1.78 -2.87 9.10
C HIS A 111 1.08 -4.11 8.55
N PHE A 112 0.38 -3.95 7.44
CA PHE A 112 -0.19 -5.04 6.66
C PHE A 112 0.83 -5.49 5.61
N SER A 113 0.99 -6.80 5.42
CA SER A 113 1.76 -7.33 4.30
C SER A 113 1.13 -8.61 3.74
N LYS A 114 1.25 -8.78 2.42
CA LYS A 114 0.79 -9.92 1.62
C LYS A 114 1.92 -10.46 0.75
N SER A 115 1.90 -11.76 0.52
CA SER A 115 2.72 -12.44 -0.49
C SER A 115 2.09 -12.37 -1.89
N SER A 116 2.87 -12.78 -2.89
CA SER A 116 2.38 -13.10 -4.24
C SER A 116 1.25 -14.13 -4.24
N ASP A 117 1.20 -14.99 -3.22
CA ASP A 117 0.32 -16.17 -3.23
C ASP A 117 -1.04 -15.85 -2.59
N PHE A 118 -1.21 -14.64 -2.04
CA PHE A 118 -2.46 -14.16 -1.44
C PHE A 118 -3.61 -14.03 -2.45
N GLY A 119 -3.32 -13.77 -3.73
CA GLY A 119 -4.27 -13.86 -4.84
C GLY A 119 -5.48 -12.90 -4.82
N LYS A 120 -5.48 -11.88 -3.95
CA LYS A 120 -6.62 -10.99 -3.69
C LYS A 120 -6.23 -9.51 -3.53
N ASP A 121 -7.24 -8.63 -3.47
CA ASP A 121 -7.10 -7.18 -3.27
C ASP A 121 -6.62 -6.90 -1.83
N LEU A 122 -5.45 -6.26 -1.68
CA LEU A 122 -4.90 -5.92 -0.37
C LEU A 122 -5.91 -5.10 0.46
N TYR A 123 -6.55 -4.11 -0.14
CA TYR A 123 -7.39 -3.17 0.57
C TYR A 123 -8.76 -3.76 0.87
N ALA A 124 -9.41 -4.35 -0.14
CA ALA A 124 -10.76 -4.88 0.01
C ALA A 124 -10.81 -6.19 0.81
N ASP A 125 -9.85 -7.10 0.62
CA ASP A 125 -9.86 -8.44 1.22
C ASP A 125 -9.02 -8.59 2.48
N PHE A 126 -8.13 -7.64 2.81
CA PHE A 126 -7.32 -7.69 4.03
C PHE A 126 -7.43 -6.44 4.91
N VAL A 127 -7.13 -5.24 4.39
CA VAL A 127 -7.07 -4.01 5.22
C VAL A 127 -8.44 -3.60 5.75
N ALA A 128 -9.43 -3.36 4.88
CA ALA A 128 -10.76 -2.88 5.27
C ALA A 128 -11.50 -3.83 6.25
N PRO A 129 -11.52 -5.17 6.04
CA PRO A 129 -12.10 -6.10 7.00
C PRO A 129 -11.39 -6.12 8.35
N THR A 130 -10.07 -5.95 8.37
CA THR A 130 -9.26 -5.99 9.60
C THR A 130 -9.38 -4.71 10.41
N LEU A 131 -9.43 -3.54 9.75
CA LEU A 131 -9.70 -2.26 10.39
C LEU A 131 -11.18 -2.07 10.76
N LYS A 132 -12.07 -2.91 10.21
CA LYS A 132 -13.53 -2.82 10.36
C LYS A 132 -14.08 -1.46 9.90
N LYS A 133 -13.52 -0.95 8.80
CA LYS A 133 -13.82 0.36 8.22
C LYS A 133 -13.81 0.27 6.70
N SER A 134 -14.74 0.95 6.04
CA SER A 134 -14.66 1.22 4.61
C SER A 134 -13.46 2.13 4.30
N LEU A 135 -12.91 2.04 3.10
CA LEU A 135 -11.75 2.82 2.66
C LEU A 135 -12.03 3.57 1.35
N ASP A 136 -11.47 4.77 1.23
CA ASP A 136 -11.24 5.42 -0.06
C ASP A 136 -9.74 5.32 -0.39
N THR A 137 -9.38 4.91 -1.61
CA THR A 137 -8.01 4.52 -1.99
C THR A 137 -7.51 5.28 -3.21
N GLU A 138 -6.40 6.00 -3.06
CA GLU A 138 -5.64 6.60 -4.16
C GLU A 138 -4.49 5.66 -4.49
N THR A 139 -4.69 4.81 -5.48
CA THR A 139 -3.64 3.96 -6.06
C THR A 139 -3.61 4.17 -7.56
N TRP A 140 -2.44 4.23 -8.19
CA TRP A 140 -2.25 4.52 -9.61
C TRP A 140 -3.14 3.66 -10.56
N GLN A 141 -4.00 4.30 -11.36
CA GLN A 141 -4.98 3.66 -12.26
C GLN A 141 -4.64 3.77 -13.76
N HIS A 142 -3.43 4.16 -14.15
CA HIS A 142 -3.06 4.41 -15.55
C HIS A 142 -3.37 3.24 -16.48
N ASP A 143 -2.89 2.04 -16.13
CA ASP A 143 -3.12 0.79 -16.87
C ASP A 143 -4.43 0.08 -16.46
N GLY A 144 -5.44 0.87 -16.06
CA GLY A 144 -6.72 0.40 -15.52
C GLY A 144 -6.68 0.11 -14.02
N SER A 145 -7.83 -0.31 -13.49
CA SER A 145 -8.08 -0.52 -12.06
C SER A 145 -9.08 -1.64 -11.80
N LEU A 146 -9.07 -2.21 -10.60
CA LEU A 146 -10.21 -2.95 -10.06
C LEU A 146 -11.33 -1.96 -9.74
N PRO A 147 -12.60 -2.24 -10.08
CA PRO A 147 -13.70 -1.34 -9.72
C PRO A 147 -13.84 -1.20 -8.19
N SER A 148 -14.47 -0.10 -7.76
CA SER A 148 -14.90 0.11 -6.38
C SER A 148 -15.65 -1.11 -5.82
N ALA A 149 -15.08 -1.72 -4.78
CA ALA A 149 -15.57 -2.94 -4.15
C ALA A 149 -16.70 -2.61 -3.15
N CYS A 150 -17.86 -2.20 -3.67
CA CYS A 150 -18.93 -1.62 -2.87
C CYS A 150 -19.87 -2.63 -2.19
N HIS A 151 -20.12 -3.79 -2.79
CA HIS A 151 -21.10 -4.77 -2.28
C HIS A 151 -20.47 -5.68 -1.22
N ARG A 152 -20.02 -5.08 -0.13
CA ARG A 152 -19.26 -5.69 0.97
C ARG A 152 -19.68 -5.06 2.31
N GLN A 153 -19.38 -5.71 3.43
CA GLN A 153 -19.58 -5.12 4.77
C GLN A 153 -18.77 -3.82 4.95
N TYR A 154 -17.56 -3.80 4.40
CA TYR A 154 -16.67 -2.63 4.34
C TYR A 154 -16.33 -2.39 2.88
N SER A 155 -16.75 -1.25 2.34
CA SER A 155 -16.54 -0.90 0.94
C SER A 155 -15.14 -0.34 0.73
N VAL A 156 -14.55 -0.59 -0.44
CA VAL A 156 -13.28 0.03 -0.83
C VAL A 156 -13.47 0.72 -2.17
N LYS A 157 -13.42 2.05 -2.18
CA LYS A 157 -13.64 2.85 -3.39
C LYS A 157 -12.34 3.44 -3.92
N ASN A 158 -12.25 3.55 -5.23
CA ASN A 158 -11.15 4.28 -5.85
C ASN A 158 -11.38 5.79 -5.74
N ILE A 159 -10.36 6.54 -5.36
CA ILE A 159 -10.34 7.99 -5.53
C ILE A 159 -10.08 8.27 -7.03
N LYS A 160 -10.75 9.28 -7.60
CA LYS A 160 -10.54 9.71 -9.01
C LYS A 160 -9.73 10.99 -9.08
N SER A 161 -9.98 11.90 -8.15
CA SER A 161 -9.30 13.18 -8.07
C SER A 161 -9.15 13.65 -6.63
N ILE A 162 -8.02 14.31 -6.39
CA ILE A 162 -7.75 15.05 -5.16
C ILE A 162 -7.50 16.53 -5.48
N TYR A 163 -7.80 17.40 -4.53
CA TYR A 163 -7.54 18.83 -4.61
C TYR A 163 -6.63 19.25 -3.46
N ILE A 164 -5.51 19.90 -3.80
CA ILE A 164 -4.51 20.39 -2.87
C ILE A 164 -4.65 21.90 -2.78
N GLU A 165 -5.29 22.38 -1.70
CA GLU A 165 -5.58 23.80 -1.48
C GLU A 165 -4.32 24.69 -1.56
N VAL A 166 -3.22 24.28 -0.91
CA VAL A 166 -2.00 25.09 -0.81
C VAL A 166 -1.33 25.36 -2.16
N SER A 167 -1.53 24.49 -3.15
CA SER A 167 -1.07 24.69 -4.54
C SER A 167 -2.21 24.96 -5.52
N LYS A 168 -3.46 25.06 -5.04
CA LYS A 168 -4.70 25.18 -5.82
C LYS A 168 -4.79 24.21 -7.01
N THR A 169 -4.25 23.00 -6.82
CA THR A 169 -4.07 22.02 -7.89
C THR A 169 -5.02 20.85 -7.71
N THR A 170 -5.72 20.46 -8.77
CA THR A 170 -6.41 19.16 -8.85
C THR A 170 -5.45 18.15 -9.47
N ILE A 171 -5.22 17.03 -8.78
CA ILE A 171 -4.52 15.86 -9.33
C ILE A 171 -5.57 14.81 -9.68
N THR A 172 -5.41 14.16 -10.83
CA THR A 172 -6.26 13.04 -11.27
C THR A 172 -5.47 11.75 -11.20
N ASN A 173 -6.07 10.72 -10.63
CA ASN A 173 -5.39 9.48 -10.26
C ASN A 173 -4.56 8.81 -11.39
N PRO A 174 -4.98 8.79 -12.69
CA PRO A 174 -4.17 8.20 -13.76
C PRO A 174 -2.78 8.84 -13.94
N HIS A 175 -2.55 10.02 -13.38
CA HIS A 175 -1.28 10.75 -13.39
C HIS A 175 -0.54 10.70 -12.04
N ASP A 176 -1.10 10.07 -11.00
CA ASP A 176 -0.48 9.96 -9.69
C ASP A 176 -0.03 8.52 -9.40
N HIS A 177 1.27 8.34 -9.16
CA HIS A 177 1.85 7.07 -8.76
C HIS A 177 1.65 6.75 -7.26
N ALA A 178 1.01 7.66 -6.51
CA ALA A 178 0.67 7.52 -5.11
C ALA A 178 -0.12 6.24 -4.82
N LYS A 179 0.05 5.74 -3.59
CA LYS A 179 -0.53 4.50 -3.08
C LYS A 179 -0.88 4.69 -1.61
N TRP A 180 -2.05 5.28 -1.37
CA TRP A 180 -2.58 5.50 -0.05
C TRP A 180 -4.06 5.19 0.06
N ALA A 181 -4.51 5.01 1.30
CA ALA A 181 -5.92 4.83 1.62
C ALA A 181 -6.27 5.57 2.91
N VAL A 182 -7.51 6.01 3.03
CA VAL A 182 -8.06 6.53 4.28
C VAL A 182 -9.34 5.79 4.65
N THR A 183 -9.61 5.68 5.94
CA THR A 183 -10.92 5.23 6.40
C THR A 183 -12.00 6.25 6.05
N VAL A 184 -13.12 5.76 5.51
CA VAL A 184 -14.33 6.57 5.38
C VAL A 184 -14.89 6.78 6.78
N SER A 185 -15.10 8.03 7.18
CA SER A 185 -15.69 8.34 8.48
C SER A 185 -17.14 7.86 8.56
N SER A 186 -17.58 7.41 9.73
CA SER A 186 -19.02 7.23 9.96
C SER A 186 -19.75 8.57 9.92
N ASN A 187 -21.06 8.54 9.62
CA ASN A 187 -21.90 9.74 9.54
C ASN A 187 -21.92 10.60 10.81
N ASP A 188 -21.48 10.05 11.95
CA ASP A 188 -21.25 10.79 13.18
C ASP A 188 -19.75 11.12 13.34
N LEU A 189 -19.39 12.32 12.90
CA LEU A 189 -18.01 12.85 12.93
C LEU A 189 -17.50 13.16 14.35
N VAL A 190 -18.39 13.14 15.36
CA VAL A 190 -18.06 13.55 16.74
C VAL A 190 -17.51 12.37 17.55
N GLU A 191 -17.93 11.14 17.26
CA GLU A 191 -17.48 9.93 17.99
C GLU A 191 -16.41 9.11 17.25
N ASP A 192 -16.24 9.30 15.93
CA ASP A 192 -15.33 8.48 15.14
C ASP A 192 -13.85 8.87 15.31
N THR A 193 -13.19 8.25 16.30
CA THR A 193 -11.77 8.44 16.60
C THR A 193 -10.85 7.36 16.02
N ASN A 194 -11.42 6.30 15.42
CA ASN A 194 -10.68 5.15 14.89
C ASN A 194 -10.35 5.34 13.40
N ASN A 195 -9.72 6.48 13.07
CA ASN A 195 -9.40 6.88 11.71
C ASN A 195 -7.94 6.61 11.33
N TRP A 196 -7.73 6.06 10.14
CA TRP A 196 -6.43 5.58 9.67
C TRP A 196 -6.05 6.19 8.33
N VAL A 197 -4.76 6.52 8.18
CA VAL A 197 -4.10 6.74 6.87
C VAL A 197 -3.17 5.57 6.61
N CYS A 198 -3.36 4.87 5.50
CA CYS A 198 -2.51 3.78 5.05
C CYS A 198 -1.63 4.25 3.89
N LEU A 199 -0.32 4.06 3.98
CA LEU A 199 0.68 4.40 2.96
C LEU A 199 1.39 3.11 2.51
N GLY A 200 1.47 2.80 1.22
CA GLY A 200 1.90 1.46 0.76
C GLY A 200 2.56 1.41 -0.63
N ASP A 201 2.75 0.18 -1.11
CA ASP A 201 3.45 -0.16 -2.37
C ASP A 201 2.55 -0.90 -3.40
N ILE A 202 1.39 -1.41 -2.98
CA ILE A 202 0.42 -2.13 -3.83
C ILE A 202 -0.63 -1.20 -4.47
N ASN A 203 -0.86 -1.35 -5.77
CA ASN A 203 -2.02 -0.76 -6.48
C ASN A 203 -3.27 -1.65 -6.42
N ARG A 204 -4.46 -1.07 -6.61
CA ARG A 204 -5.71 -1.83 -6.84
C ARG A 204 -5.87 -2.24 -8.30
N GLN A 205 -5.02 -3.15 -8.79
CA GLN A 205 -5.05 -3.66 -10.17
C GLN A 205 -5.03 -5.20 -10.21
N PRO A 206 -5.65 -5.87 -11.21
CA PRO A 206 -5.73 -7.34 -11.23
C PRO A 206 -4.37 -8.06 -11.13
N HIS A 207 -3.34 -7.54 -11.78
CA HIS A 207 -1.99 -8.14 -11.74
C HIS A 207 -1.34 -8.05 -10.35
N GLN A 208 -1.75 -7.08 -9.52
CA GLN A 208 -1.23 -6.88 -8.15
C GLN A 208 -1.76 -7.93 -7.15
N PHE A 209 -2.75 -8.75 -7.55
CA PHE A 209 -3.15 -9.93 -6.78
C PHE A 209 -1.97 -10.88 -6.54
N TYR A 210 -1.10 -11.01 -7.55
CA TYR A 210 0.06 -11.92 -7.54
C TYR A 210 1.38 -11.22 -7.20
N ARG A 211 1.33 -9.99 -6.68
CA ARG A 211 2.49 -9.24 -6.22
C ARG A 211 2.57 -9.24 -4.69
N GLY A 212 3.77 -9.46 -4.15
CA GLY A 212 4.06 -9.20 -2.76
C GLY A 212 4.08 -7.69 -2.49
N GLY A 213 3.61 -7.27 -1.31
CA GLY A 213 3.71 -5.89 -0.85
C GLY A 213 3.01 -5.69 0.49
N GLY A 214 2.61 -4.46 0.79
CA GLY A 214 1.97 -4.08 2.04
C GLY A 214 1.49 -2.64 2.11
N THR A 215 1.00 -2.28 3.28
CA THR A 215 0.69 -0.89 3.61
C THR A 215 0.82 -0.64 5.12
N MET A 216 1.37 0.52 5.48
CA MET A 216 1.50 0.98 6.85
C MET A 216 0.35 1.92 7.18
N CYS A 217 -0.61 1.44 7.98
CA CYS A 217 -1.73 2.23 8.46
C CYS A 217 -1.37 2.93 9.78
N ILE A 218 -1.53 4.24 9.85
CA ILE A 218 -1.26 5.10 11.02
C ILE A 218 -2.60 5.58 11.57
N MET A 219 -2.87 5.32 12.85
CA MET A 219 -4.06 5.85 13.53
C MET A 219 -3.75 7.25 14.08
N ASN A 220 -4.18 8.28 13.36
CA ASN A 220 -3.97 9.67 13.75
C ASN A 220 -5.02 10.58 13.08
N GLN A 221 -5.88 11.21 13.90
CA GLN A 221 -6.99 12.02 13.41
C GLN A 221 -6.56 13.21 12.54
N GLN A 222 -5.46 13.89 12.87
CA GLN A 222 -5.01 15.09 12.17
C GLN A 222 -4.36 14.74 10.84
N LEU A 223 -3.56 13.67 10.81
CA LEU A 223 -3.02 13.10 9.58
C LEU A 223 -4.16 12.63 8.67
N TRP A 224 -5.11 11.86 9.21
CA TRP A 224 -6.29 11.39 8.48
C TRP A 224 -7.09 12.53 7.88
N GLN A 225 -7.45 13.53 8.68
CA GLN A 225 -8.22 14.67 8.21
C GLN A 225 -7.52 15.36 7.03
N SER A 226 -6.20 15.52 7.10
CA SER A 226 -5.42 16.18 6.06
C SER A 226 -5.39 15.43 4.73
N PHE A 227 -5.39 14.10 4.74
CA PHE A 227 -5.56 13.30 3.52
C PHE A 227 -7.02 13.30 3.06
N TYR A 228 -7.96 13.06 3.98
CA TYR A 228 -9.39 12.94 3.70
C TYR A 228 -9.98 14.22 3.08
N THR A 229 -9.59 15.41 3.57
CA THR A 229 -10.06 16.69 3.00
C THR A 229 -9.53 16.99 1.60
N THR A 230 -8.51 16.26 1.11
CA THR A 230 -8.06 16.42 -0.28
C THR A 230 -8.97 15.68 -1.26
N ILE A 231 -9.77 14.70 -0.81
CA ILE A 231 -10.59 13.86 -1.70
C ILE A 231 -11.69 14.72 -2.34
N GLN A 232 -11.57 14.95 -3.64
CA GLN A 232 -12.52 15.74 -4.41
C GLN A 232 -13.59 14.85 -5.05
N SER A 233 -13.22 13.65 -5.54
CA SER A 233 -14.19 12.69 -6.07
C SER A 233 -13.71 11.24 -5.98
N VAL A 234 -14.68 10.33 -5.81
CA VAL A 234 -14.47 8.87 -5.77
C VAL A 234 -15.27 8.18 -6.89
N GLU A 235 -14.87 6.96 -7.23
CA GLU A 235 -15.61 6.06 -8.10
C GLU A 235 -16.91 5.61 -7.43
N GLU A 236 -18.02 6.01 -8.05
CA GLU A 236 -19.36 5.63 -7.65
C GLU A 236 -19.55 4.12 -7.74
N CYS A 237 -20.30 3.59 -6.79
CA CYS A 237 -20.75 2.21 -6.83
C CYS A 237 -21.75 2.06 -7.98
N GLY A 238 -21.33 1.41 -9.06
CA GLY A 238 -22.23 1.04 -10.15
C GLY A 238 -23.42 0.23 -9.62
N LYS A 239 -24.63 0.51 -10.13
CA LYS A 239 -25.79 -0.35 -9.86
C LYS A 239 -25.49 -1.77 -10.37
N ILE A 240 -26.01 -2.79 -9.68
CA ILE A 240 -25.69 -4.23 -9.85
C ILE A 240 -25.83 -4.78 -11.29
N ILE A 241 -26.44 -4.02 -12.19
CA ILE A 241 -26.52 -4.21 -13.64
C ILE A 241 -25.16 -4.59 -14.28
N SER A 242 -24.04 -4.07 -13.77
CA SER A 242 -22.71 -4.28 -14.39
C SER A 242 -22.22 -5.75 -14.35
N ILE A 243 -22.55 -6.52 -13.30
CA ILE A 243 -22.13 -7.94 -13.18
C ILE A 243 -22.81 -8.78 -14.26
N VAL A 244 -24.10 -8.52 -14.51
CA VAL A 244 -24.86 -9.19 -15.58
C VAL A 244 -24.21 -8.89 -16.93
N THR A 245 -23.98 -7.62 -17.26
CA THR A 245 -23.36 -7.21 -18.53
C THR A 245 -21.93 -7.76 -18.72
N TYR A 246 -21.14 -7.84 -17.65
CA TYR A 246 -19.78 -8.40 -17.70
C TYR A 246 -19.78 -9.91 -17.91
N LEU A 247 -20.62 -10.66 -17.18
CA LEU A 247 -20.78 -12.10 -17.35
C LEU A 247 -21.33 -12.43 -18.75
N PHE A 248 -22.30 -11.65 -19.26
CA PHE A 248 -22.76 -11.79 -20.65
C PHE A 248 -21.62 -11.57 -21.65
N LYS A 249 -20.78 -10.54 -21.48
CA LYS A 249 -19.62 -10.31 -22.36
C LYS A 249 -18.61 -11.47 -22.34
N GLN A 250 -18.27 -12.00 -21.17
CA GLN A 250 -17.37 -13.16 -21.10
C GLN A 250 -18.01 -14.41 -21.72
N LEU A 251 -19.31 -14.65 -21.48
CA LEU A 251 -20.02 -15.79 -22.06
C LEU A 251 -20.08 -15.70 -23.59
N SER A 252 -20.36 -14.52 -24.15
CA SER A 252 -20.32 -14.28 -25.61
C SER A 252 -18.94 -14.59 -26.20
N PHE A 253 -17.86 -14.15 -25.55
CA PHE A 253 -16.49 -14.40 -26.03
C PHE A 253 -16.13 -15.89 -25.99
N VAL A 254 -16.57 -16.63 -24.96
CA VAL A 254 -16.43 -18.09 -24.90
C VAL A 254 -17.24 -18.78 -25.99
N ILE A 255 -18.47 -18.32 -26.28
CA ILE A 255 -19.31 -18.85 -27.36
C ILE A 255 -18.65 -18.62 -28.73
N GLU A 256 -18.10 -17.44 -29.01
CA GLU A 256 -17.37 -17.13 -30.24
C GLU A 256 -16.15 -18.06 -30.41
N ILE A 257 -15.35 -18.26 -29.36
CA ILE A 257 -14.21 -19.20 -29.39
C ILE A 257 -14.68 -20.63 -29.68
N VAL A 258 -15.74 -21.10 -29.00
CA VAL A 258 -16.27 -22.45 -29.22
C VAL A 258 -16.80 -22.62 -30.64
N GLN A 259 -17.54 -21.65 -31.18
CA GLN A 259 -18.00 -21.67 -32.57
C GLN A 259 -16.82 -21.70 -33.56
N TYR A 260 -15.79 -20.89 -33.33
CA TYR A 260 -14.60 -20.86 -34.18
C TYR A 260 -13.85 -22.20 -34.16
N VAL A 261 -13.72 -22.84 -33.00
CA VAL A 261 -13.13 -24.18 -32.86
C VAL A 261 -13.96 -25.25 -33.57
N PHE A 262 -15.30 -25.20 -33.52
CA PHE A 262 -16.14 -26.13 -34.26
C PHE A 262 -16.06 -25.94 -35.78
N ILE A 263 -15.94 -24.69 -36.26
CA ILE A 263 -15.82 -24.38 -37.70
C ILE A 263 -14.47 -24.86 -38.28
N MET A 264 -13.38 -24.80 -37.52
CA MET A 264 -12.06 -25.26 -38.00
C MET A 264 -11.83 -26.77 -37.90
N ASN A 265 -12.77 -27.55 -37.34
CA ASN A 265 -12.68 -29.01 -37.19
C ASN A 265 -13.77 -29.76 -38.00
N ALA A 266 -14.35 -29.11 -39.02
CA ALA A 266 -15.36 -29.64 -39.93
C ALA A 266 -14.90 -29.53 -41.39
#